data_AF-A0A9Q3BET5-F1
#
_entry.id   AF-A0A9Q3BET5-F1
#
_cell.length_a   1.000
_cell.length_b   1.000
_cell.length_c   1.000
_cell.angle_alpha   90.00
_cell.angle_beta   90.00
_cell.angle_gamma   90.00
#
_symmetry.space_group_name_H-M   'P 1'
#
loop_
_entity.id
_entity.type
_entity.pdbx_description
1 polymer ?
#
loop_
_entity_poly.entity_id
_entity_poly.type
_entity_poly.pdbx_seq_one_letter_code
_entity_poly.pdbx_strand_id
1 'polypeptide(L)' 'MKEKLTDLLYRYRSAFATDNKPLSAIMGHELDIILNVEKPYPPLLRRPDYPDNPGARVALGVHIKELMDLGA' A
#
# COMPACT_ATOMS: atom_id res chain seq x y z
N MET A 1 6.59 -19.82 -31.33
CA MET A 1 7.23 -19.35 -30.07
C MET A 1 6.38 -18.29 -29.38
N LYS A 2 5.89 -17.25 -30.09
CA LYS A 2 4.95 -16.25 -29.55
C LYS A 2 3.67 -16.85 -28.97
N GLU A 3 3.05 -17.81 -29.67
CA GLU A 3 1.80 -18.46 -29.21
C GLU A 3 1.96 -19.17 -27.86
N LYS A 4 3.08 -19.86 -27.65
CA LYS A 4 3.40 -20.51 -26.37
C LYS A 4 3.58 -19.53 -25.22
N LEU A 5 4.13 -18.34 -25.50
CA LEU A 5 4.32 -17.29 -24.49
C LEU A 5 2.98 -16.67 -24.10
N THR A 6 2.12 -16.36 -25.07
CA THR A 6 0.78 -15.82 -24.80
C THR A 6 -0.07 -16.78 -24.00
N ASP A 7 -0.03 -18.08 -24.30
CA ASP A 7 -0.74 -19.10 -23.53
C ASP A 7 -0.26 -19.18 -22.08
N LEU A 8 1.05 -19.07 -21.87
CA LEU A 8 1.65 -19.09 -20.54
C LEU A 8 1.22 -17.86 -19.72
N LEU A 9 1.27 -16.67 -20.32
CA LEU A 9 0.85 -15.43 -19.67
C LEU A 9 -0.65 -15.44 -19.35
N TYR A 10 -1.48 -15.95 -20.26
CA TYR A 10 -2.92 -16.09 -20.02
C TYR A 10 -3.22 -17.08 -18.89
N ARG A 11 -2.51 -18.21 -18.87
CA ARG A 11 -2.66 -19.25 -17.83
C ARG A 11 -2.35 -18.70 -16.44
N TYR A 12 -1.33 -17.86 -16.32
CA TYR A 12 -0.90 -17.27 -15.05
C TYR A 12 -1.31 -15.81 -14.88
N ARG A 13 -2.32 -15.32 -15.61
CA ARG A 13 -2.78 -13.92 -15.54
C ARG A 13 -3.10 -13.45 -14.12
N SER A 14 -3.50 -14.37 -13.23
CA SER A 14 -3.80 -14.07 -11.83
C SER A 14 -2.58 -13.79 -10.96
N ALA A 15 -1.38 -14.21 -11.39
CA ALA A 15 -0.12 -14.00 -10.68
C ALA A 15 0.48 -12.61 -10.96
N PHE A 16 -0.05 -11.87 -11.95
CA PHE A 16 0.41 -10.52 -12.28
C PHE A 16 -0.43 -9.48 -11.53
N ALA A 17 0.22 -8.43 -11.07
CA ALA A 17 -0.46 -7.25 -10.54
C ALA A 17 -1.20 -6.54 -11.68
N THR A 18 -2.46 -6.20 -11.45
CA THR A 18 -3.32 -5.48 -12.39
C THR A 18 -4.09 -4.43 -11.62
N ASP A 19 -4.40 -3.31 -12.24
CA ASP A 19 -5.12 -2.18 -11.62
C ASP A 19 -6.49 -2.55 -11.03
N ASN A 20 -7.07 -3.68 -11.47
CA ASN A 20 -8.39 -4.16 -11.08
C ASN A 20 -8.41 -5.09 -9.86
N LYS A 21 -7.25 -5.39 -9.25
CA LYS A 21 -7.17 -6.31 -8.11
C LYS A 21 -6.56 -5.62 -6.89
N PRO A 22 -7.18 -5.74 -5.72
CA PRO A 22 -6.65 -5.10 -4.53
C PRO A 22 -5.38 -5.82 -4.05
N LEU A 23 -4.40 -5.03 -3.61
CA LEU A 23 -3.16 -5.54 -3.00
C LEU A 23 -3.43 -6.30 -1.68
N SER A 24 -4.57 -6.02 -1.04
CA SER A 24 -5.02 -6.62 0.22
C SER A 24 -5.44 -8.09 0.10
N ALA A 25 -5.45 -8.69 -1.09
CA ALA A 25 -5.83 -10.08 -1.31
C ALA A 25 -4.80 -11.12 -0.79
N ILE A 26 -3.67 -10.69 -0.22
CA ILE A 26 -2.67 -11.57 0.38
C ILE A 26 -3.15 -11.96 1.78
N MET A 27 -3.33 -13.23 2.09
CA MET A 27 -3.71 -13.69 3.43
C MET A 27 -2.47 -13.97 4.30
N GLY A 28 -2.55 -13.75 5.61
CA GLY A 28 -1.53 -14.19 6.58
C GLY A 28 -0.31 -13.27 6.74
N HIS A 29 -0.45 -11.98 6.44
CA HIS A 29 0.59 -10.97 6.60
C HIS A 29 0.30 -9.98 7.73
N GLU A 30 -0.51 -10.38 8.73
CA GLU A 30 -0.76 -9.56 9.90
C GLU A 30 0.55 -9.30 10.66
N LEU A 31 0.80 -8.03 11.00
CA LEU A 31 1.96 -7.62 11.78
C LEU A 31 1.52 -7.26 13.20
N ASP A 32 2.11 -7.91 14.19
CA ASP A 32 2.00 -7.49 15.58
C ASP A 32 3.12 -6.50 15.91
N ILE A 33 2.77 -5.22 16.04
CA ILE A 33 3.72 -4.14 16.30
C ILE A 33 3.63 -3.76 17.78
N ILE A 34 4.62 -4.20 18.56
CA ILE A 34 4.72 -3.92 19.99
C ILE A 34 5.76 -2.84 20.24
N LEU A 35 5.38 -1.78 20.95
CA LEU A 35 6.33 -0.75 21.40
C LEU A 35 7.14 -1.30 22.58
N ASN A 36 8.45 -1.06 22.55
CA ASN A 36 9.37 -1.38 23.64
C ASN A 36 9.37 -0.34 24.78
N VAL A 37 8.46 0.62 24.74
CA VAL A 37 8.34 1.72 25.71
C VAL A 37 6.90 1.90 26.14
N GLU A 38 6.73 2.26 27.40
CA GLU A 38 5.43 2.61 27.98
C GLU A 38 5.22 4.13 27.97
N LYS A 39 3.99 4.58 28.23
CA LYS A 39 3.66 6.01 28.29
C LYS A 39 4.39 6.66 29.48
N PRO A 40 4.85 7.93 29.35
CA PRO A 40 4.64 8.82 28.22
C PRO A 40 5.62 8.56 27.05
N TYR A 41 5.08 8.50 25.83
CA TYR A 41 5.87 8.21 24.64
C TYR A 41 6.96 9.26 24.37
N PRO A 42 8.09 8.86 23.74
CA PRO A 42 9.15 9.79 23.36
C PRO A 42 8.60 11.00 22.57
N PRO A 43 9.12 12.23 22.79
CA PRO A 43 8.68 13.42 22.05
C PRO A 43 8.77 13.27 20.52
N LEU A 44 9.66 12.40 20.03
CA LEU A 44 9.79 12.04 18.62
C LEU A 44 8.48 11.51 18.01
N LEU A 45 7.68 10.78 18.78
CA LEU A 45 6.37 10.25 18.35
C LEU A 45 5.24 11.29 18.45
N ARG A 46 5.53 12.47 19.00
CA ARG A 46 4.57 13.57 19.18
C ARG A 46 4.86 14.76 18.26
N ARG A 47 5.69 14.56 17.25
CA ARG A 47 6.02 15.62 16.30
C ARG A 47 4.77 16.00 15.50
N PRO A 48 4.48 17.30 15.32
CA PRO A 48 3.45 17.72 14.40
C PRO A 48 3.84 17.30 12.97
N ASP A 49 2.83 17.18 12.11
CA ASP A 49 3.06 16.95 10.69
C ASP A 49 3.97 18.04 10.12
N TYR A 50 4.87 17.64 9.23
CA TYR A 50 5.73 18.60 8.55
C TYR A 50 4.87 19.51 7.65
N PRO A 51 5.18 20.81 7.52
CA PRO A 51 4.41 21.69 6.65
C PRO A 51 4.49 21.23 5.19
N ASP A 52 3.32 21.04 4.58
CA ASP A 52 3.22 20.58 3.19
C ASP A 52 3.20 21.72 2.18
N ASN A 53 3.77 21.45 1.01
CA ASN A 53 3.52 22.25 -0.19
C ASN A 53 2.09 21.97 -0.72
N PRO A 54 1.27 23.00 -1.03
CA PRO A 54 -0.08 22.81 -1.59
C PRO A 54 -0.14 21.89 -2.82
N GLY A 55 0.85 21.97 -3.72
CA GLY A 55 0.91 21.09 -4.89
C GLY A 55 1.17 19.63 -4.52
N ALA A 56 2.04 19.41 -3.52
CA ALA A 56 2.33 18.08 -3.01
C ALA A 56 1.09 17.47 -2.33
N ARG A 57 0.34 18.27 -1.57
CA ARG A 57 -0.91 17.83 -0.92
C ARG A 57 -1.93 17.31 -1.93
N VAL A 58 -2.13 18.02 -3.04
CA VAL A 58 -3.08 17.59 -4.08
C VAL A 58 -2.64 16.26 -4.72
N ALA A 59 -1.36 16.14 -5.08
CA ALA A 59 -0.82 14.92 -5.68
C ALA A 59 -0.90 13.73 -4.71
N LEU A 60 -0.50 13.92 -3.45
CA LEU A 60 -0.58 12.88 -2.42
C LEU A 60 -2.03 12.48 -2.12
N GLY A 61 -2.97 13.43 -2.16
CA GLY A 61 -4.39 13.16 -1.94
C GLY A 61 -4.99 12.13 -2.88
N VAL A 62 -4.54 12.09 -4.15
CA VAL A 62 -4.96 11.07 -5.12
C VAL A 62 -4.53 9.68 -4.65
N HIS A 63 -3.25 9.52 -4.32
CA HIS A 63 -2.69 8.24 -3.89
C HIS A 63 -3.20 7.77 -2.53
N ILE A 64 -3.43 8.71 -1.59
CA ILE A 64 -4.06 8.38 -0.31
C ILE A 64 -5.45 7.81 -0.54
N LYS A 65 -6.25 8.42 -1.43
CA LYS A 65 -7.57 7.90 -1.77
C LYS A 65 -7.50 6.50 -2.40
N GLU A 66 -6.60 6.29 -3.36
CA GLU A 66 -6.36 4.97 -3.96
C GLU A 66 -6.04 3.91 -2.89
N LEU A 67 -5.17 4.23 -1.93
CA LEU A 67 -4.80 3.32 -0.84
C LEU A 67 -5.98 3.03 0.11
N MET A 68 -6.80 4.03 0.41
CA MET A 68 -8.01 3.85 1.22
C MET A 68 -9.03 2.94 0.53
N ASP A 69 -9.21 3.09 -0.77
CA ASP A 69 -10.14 2.28 -1.56
C ASP A 69 -9.65 0.81 -1.72
N LEU A 70 -8.33 0.57 -1.63
CA LEU A 70 -7.72 -0.77 -1.68
C LEU A 70 -7.75 -1.53 -0.34
N GLY A 71 -7.83 -0.79 0.77
CA GLY A 71 -7.75 -1.33 2.14
C GLY A 71 -9.10 -1.68 2.78
N ALA A 72 -10.22 -1.31 2.15
CA ALA A 72 -11.58 -1.68 2.55
C ALA A 72 -12.05 -2.97 1.86
#